data_AF-A0A517TLY1-F1
#
_entry.id   AF-A0A517TLY1-F1
#
_cell.length_a   1.000
_cell.length_b   1.000
_cell.length_c   1.000
_cell.angle_alpha   90.00
_cell.angle_beta   90.00
_cell.angle_gamma   90.00
#
_symmetry.space_group_name_H-M   'P 1'
#
loop_
_entity.id
_entity.type
_entity.pdbx_description
1 polymer ?
#
loop_
_entity_poly.entity_id
_entity_poly.type
_entity_poly.pdbx_seq_one_letter_code
_entity_poly.pdbx_strand_id
1 'polypeptide(L)'
;MGVSWSFKRYLDHVYSAGMDGRLCSGDGRTRSDPSKQYGSGGKLTGKKYLMSLTFNAPRESFGDPAQTFFEGKTPDDLFWPMHLNFRFFGLEPLETFACYDVMKNAQIEQDFERFDAHLKKHLPTAE
;
A
#
# COMPACT_ATOMS: atom_id res chain seq x y z
N MET A 1 3.86 13.22 1.05
CA MET A 1 4.50 12.01 1.61
C MET A 1 4.21 10.87 0.66
N GLY A 2 5.20 10.09 0.24
CA GLY A 2 5.00 9.04 -0.75
C GLY A 2 6.24 8.18 -0.91
N VAL A 3 6.21 7.29 -1.90
CA VAL A 3 7.33 6.40 -2.18
C VAL A 3 8.50 7.15 -2.81
N SER A 4 9.70 6.58 -2.70
CA SER A 4 10.88 7.11 -3.38
C SER A 4 10.69 7.08 -4.90
N TRP A 5 11.40 7.97 -5.60
CA TRP A 5 11.39 8.00 -7.07
C TRP A 5 11.79 6.65 -7.68
N SER A 6 12.78 5.96 -7.10
CA SER A 6 13.24 4.67 -7.60
C SER A 6 12.15 3.60 -7.52
N PHE A 7 11.35 3.59 -6.45
CA PHE A 7 10.21 2.69 -6.35
C PHE A 7 9.10 3.08 -7.32
N LYS A 8 8.78 4.37 -7.47
CA LYS A 8 7.80 4.81 -8.47
C LYS A 8 8.22 4.41 -9.89
N ARG A 9 9.51 4.53 -10.22
CA ARG A 9 10.07 4.04 -11.49
C ARG A 9 9.90 2.52 -11.62
N TYR A 10 10.19 1.74 -10.58
CA TYR A 10 9.94 0.30 -10.61
C TYR A 10 8.47 -0.01 -10.96
N LEU A 11 7.52 0.66 -10.29
CA LEU A 11 6.09 0.50 -10.58
C LEU A 11 5.78 0.86 -12.03
N ASP A 12 6.27 2.01 -12.51
CA ASP A 12 6.01 2.45 -13.89
C ASP A 12 6.51 1.46 -14.93
N HIS A 13 7.70 0.87 -14.72
CA HIS A 13 8.25 -0.12 -15.64
C HIS A 13 7.51 -1.47 -15.54
N VAL A 14 7.34 -2.01 -14.34
CA VAL A 14 6.76 -3.35 -14.14
C VAL A 14 5.27 -3.38 -14.46
N TYR A 15 4.54 -2.37 -14.01
CA TYR A 15 3.09 -2.29 -14.24
C TYR A 15 2.79 -2.09 -15.71
N SER A 16 3.48 -1.16 -16.38
CA SER A 16 3.31 -0.95 -17.82
C SER A 16 3.62 -2.21 -18.63
N ALA A 17 4.71 -2.92 -18.29
CA ALA A 17 5.03 -4.18 -18.94
C ALA A 17 3.95 -5.26 -18.72
N GLY A 18 3.35 -5.30 -17.53
CA GLY A 18 2.31 -6.27 -17.17
C GLY A 18 0.89 -5.93 -17.66
N MET A 19 0.69 -4.78 -18.31
CA MET A 19 -0.59 -4.41 -18.94
C MET A 19 -0.96 -5.29 -20.14
N ASP A 20 -0.02 -6.11 -20.63
CA ASP A 20 -0.17 -7.03 -21.75
C ASP A 20 -1.07 -8.25 -21.49
N GLY A 21 -1.78 -8.28 -20.35
CA GLY A 21 -2.58 -9.41 -19.93
C GLY A 21 -2.02 -10.18 -18.75
N ARG A 22 -0.80 -9.90 -18.28
CA ARG A 22 -0.22 -10.58 -17.11
C ARG A 22 -0.79 -10.09 -15.78
N LEU A 23 -0.93 -8.78 -15.61
CA LEU A 23 -1.41 -8.18 -14.36
C LEU A 23 -2.88 -7.76 -14.42
N CYS A 24 -3.39 -7.41 -15.62
CA CYS A 24 -4.79 -7.08 -15.84
C CYS A 24 -5.23 -7.38 -17.27
N SER A 25 -6.54 -7.46 -17.50
CA SER A 25 -7.20 -7.40 -18.81
C SER A 25 -7.74 -5.99 -19.05
N GLY A 26 -6.84 -5.02 -19.23
CA GLY A 26 -7.22 -3.61 -19.35
C GLY A 26 -7.76 -3.02 -18.04
N ASP A 27 -8.55 -1.95 -18.15
CA ASP A 27 -9.10 -1.25 -16.98
C ASP A 27 -10.42 -1.83 -16.44
N GLY A 28 -10.88 -2.95 -17.01
CA GLY A 28 -12.12 -3.63 -16.66
C GLY A 28 -13.37 -3.14 -17.39
N ARG A 29 -13.35 -1.95 -17.99
CA ARG A 29 -14.48 -1.43 -18.76
C ARG A 29 -14.54 -2.08 -20.15
N THR A 30 -15.75 -2.19 -20.69
CA THR A 30 -15.97 -2.60 -22.07
C THR A 30 -17.07 -1.76 -22.71
N ARG A 31 -17.03 -1.61 -24.04
CA ARG A 31 -18.08 -0.92 -24.80
C ARG A 31 -19.40 -1.70 -24.82
N SER A 32 -19.34 -3.03 -24.68
CA SER A 32 -20.51 -3.91 -24.79
C SER A 32 -21.31 -4.02 -23.49
N ASP A 33 -20.70 -3.71 -22.35
CA ASP A 33 -21.32 -3.76 -21.02
C ASP A 33 -20.90 -2.53 -20.22
N PRO A 34 -21.71 -1.45 -20.26
CA PRO A 34 -21.45 -0.21 -19.54
C PRO A 34 -21.48 -0.34 -18.01
N SER A 35 -21.98 -1.45 -17.46
CA SER A 35 -22.03 -1.66 -16.00
C SER A 35 -20.65 -1.96 -15.40
N LYS A 36 -19.68 -2.37 -16.23
CA LYS A 36 -18.30 -2.64 -15.80
C LYS A 36 -17.59 -1.35 -15.44
N GLN A 37 -17.03 -1.30 -14.24
CA GLN A 37 -16.38 -0.12 -13.69
C GLN A 37 -14.86 -0.11 -13.92
N TYR A 38 -14.29 1.10 -13.93
CA TYR A 38 -12.83 1.30 -13.98
C TYR A 38 -12.14 0.65 -12.79
N GLY A 39 -11.03 -0.04 -13.03
CA GLY A 39 -10.25 -0.76 -12.02
C GLY A 39 -10.72 -2.19 -11.74
N SER A 40 -11.67 -2.73 -12.51
CA SER A 40 -12.20 -4.09 -12.33
C SER A 40 -11.51 -5.16 -13.19
N GLY A 41 -10.47 -4.80 -13.96
CA GLY A 41 -9.78 -5.68 -14.91
C GLY A 41 -8.61 -6.48 -14.32
N GLY A 42 -8.32 -6.35 -13.03
CA GLY A 42 -7.18 -7.00 -12.38
C GLY A 42 -7.19 -8.53 -12.43
N LYS A 43 -6.01 -9.14 -12.56
CA LYS A 43 -5.84 -10.61 -12.59
C LYS A 43 -5.15 -11.19 -11.36
N LEU A 44 -4.70 -10.36 -10.44
CA LEU A 44 -4.03 -10.79 -9.21
C LEU A 44 -5.01 -11.01 -8.05
N THR A 45 -6.27 -11.33 -8.36
CA THR A 45 -7.30 -11.65 -7.37
C THR A 45 -6.85 -12.78 -6.45
N GLY A 46 -7.14 -12.66 -5.16
CA GLY A 46 -6.69 -13.60 -4.12
C GLY A 46 -5.23 -13.42 -3.69
N LYS A 47 -4.46 -12.55 -4.35
CA LYS A 47 -3.14 -12.12 -3.85
C LYS A 47 -3.30 -10.93 -2.94
N LYS A 48 -2.45 -10.87 -1.91
CA LYS A 48 -2.42 -9.79 -0.95
C LYS A 48 -1.12 -9.00 -1.04
N TYR A 49 -1.13 -7.76 -0.57
CA TYR A 49 0.08 -6.95 -0.39
C TYR A 49 0.09 -6.34 1.00
N LEU A 50 1.29 -6.03 1.51
CA LEU A 50 1.51 -5.33 2.76
C LEU A 50 2.42 -4.13 2.49
N MET A 51 2.05 -2.96 3.02
CA MET A 51 2.94 -1.81 3.04
C MET A 51 3.65 -1.76 4.40
N SER A 52 4.97 -1.70 4.36
CA SER A 52 5.84 -1.48 5.52
C SER A 52 6.54 -0.14 5.32
N LEU A 53 6.25 0.82 6.21
CA LEU A 53 6.61 2.23 6.04
C LEU A 53 7.49 2.70 7.21
N THR A 54 8.34 3.68 6.95
CA THR A 54 9.18 4.32 7.97
C THR A 54 9.05 5.83 7.87
N PHE A 55 8.67 6.49 8.95
CA PHE A 55 8.45 7.93 9.01
C PHE A 55 9.30 8.57 10.09
N ASN A 56 9.78 9.79 9.82
CA ASN A 56 10.22 10.67 10.90
C ASN A 56 9.05 11.43 11.57
N ALA A 57 7.87 11.46 10.94
CA ALA A 57 6.69 11.98 11.63
C ALA A 57 6.35 11.05 12.81
N PRO A 58 6.02 11.58 13.99
CA PRO A 58 5.64 10.76 15.14
C PRO A 58 4.23 10.18 14.94
N ARG A 59 3.87 9.15 15.73
CA ARG A 59 2.64 8.37 15.53
C ARG A 59 1.38 9.23 15.67
N GLU A 60 1.39 10.16 16.62
CA GLU A 60 0.29 11.08 16.94
C GLU A 60 0.01 12.09 15.83
N SER A 61 0.93 12.29 14.88
CA SER A 61 0.64 13.13 13.71
C SER A 61 -0.45 12.53 12.81
N PHE A 62 -0.70 11.22 12.88
CA PHE A 62 -1.62 10.50 12.00
C PHE A 62 -2.90 10.09 12.73
N GLY A 63 -4.05 10.31 12.08
CA GLY A 63 -5.35 9.94 12.63
C GLY A 63 -5.87 10.89 13.73
N ASP A 64 -5.18 11.99 14.00
CA ASP A 64 -5.61 13.02 14.95
C ASP A 64 -6.17 14.25 14.20
N PRO A 65 -7.50 14.51 14.27
CA PRO A 65 -8.12 15.67 13.64
C PRO A 65 -7.65 17.02 14.24
N ALA A 66 -7.07 17.02 15.45
CA ALA A 66 -6.51 18.23 16.04
C ALA A 66 -5.16 18.64 15.40
N GLN A 67 -4.49 17.72 14.69
CA GLN A 67 -3.24 18.00 13.98
C GLN A 67 -3.50 18.74 12.66
N THR A 68 -2.88 19.90 12.48
CA THR A 68 -3.05 20.73 11.28
C THR A 68 -2.44 20.11 10.02
N PHE A 69 -1.31 19.40 10.12
CA PHE A 69 -0.53 19.03 8.94
C PHE A 69 -1.15 17.89 8.11
N PHE A 70 -1.63 16.84 8.78
CA PHE A 70 -2.28 15.71 8.12
C PHE A 70 -3.81 15.75 8.22
N GLU A 71 -4.39 16.68 8.99
CA GLU A 71 -5.85 16.89 9.05
C GLU A 71 -6.61 15.59 9.39
N GLY A 72 -6.13 14.84 10.38
CA GLY A 72 -6.71 13.55 10.77
C GLY A 72 -6.46 12.39 9.81
N LYS A 73 -5.68 12.57 8.74
CA LYS A 73 -5.36 11.50 7.79
C LYS A 73 -4.43 10.46 8.40
N THR A 74 -4.70 9.21 8.06
CA THR A 74 -3.90 8.04 8.43
C THR A 74 -2.80 7.79 7.39
N PRO A 75 -1.83 6.89 7.65
CA PRO A 75 -0.87 6.49 6.62
C PRO A 75 -1.54 5.95 5.35
N ASP A 76 -2.62 5.17 5.47
CA ASP A 76 -3.33 4.62 4.32
C ASP A 76 -4.00 5.71 3.46
N ASP A 77 -4.50 6.78 4.08
CA ASP A 77 -5.03 7.95 3.37
C ASP A 77 -3.93 8.65 2.55
N LEU A 78 -2.74 8.81 3.13
CA LEU A 78 -1.61 9.44 2.43
C LEU A 78 -1.08 8.57 1.29
N PHE A 79 -1.16 7.25 1.43
CA PHE A 79 -0.74 6.27 0.43
C PHE A 79 -1.90 5.75 -0.43
N TRP A 80 -3.05 6.43 -0.41
CA TRP A 80 -4.23 6.02 -1.19
C TRP A 80 -3.95 5.77 -2.69
N PRO A 81 -3.17 6.62 -3.41
CA PRO A 81 -2.80 6.32 -4.79
C PRO A 81 -2.02 5.01 -4.95
N MET A 82 -1.24 4.61 -3.95
CA MET A 82 -0.54 3.32 -3.96
C MET A 82 -1.51 2.15 -3.78
N HIS A 83 -2.43 2.25 -2.82
CA HIS A 83 -3.50 1.28 -2.65
C HIS A 83 -4.34 1.10 -3.93
N LEU A 84 -4.63 2.19 -4.64
CA LEU A 84 -5.36 2.16 -5.91
C LEU A 84 -4.59 1.41 -7.01
N ASN A 85 -3.27 1.57 -7.08
CA ASN A 85 -2.46 0.81 -8.05
C ASN A 85 -2.54 -0.70 -7.79
N PHE A 86 -2.43 -1.13 -6.54
CA PHE A 86 -2.55 -2.56 -6.21
C PHE A 86 -3.97 -3.08 -6.45
N ARG A 87 -4.99 -2.28 -6.07
CA ARG A 87 -6.40 -2.62 -6.29
C ARG A 87 -6.74 -2.72 -7.78
N PHE A 88 -6.14 -1.89 -8.63
CA PHE A 88 -6.32 -1.94 -10.09
C PHE A 88 -5.90 -3.32 -10.67
N PHE A 89 -4.87 -3.94 -10.11
CA PHE A 89 -4.45 -5.29 -10.48
C PHE A 89 -5.21 -6.40 -9.73
N GLY A 90 -6.13 -6.04 -8.85
CA GLY A 90 -6.98 -6.98 -8.11
C GLY A 90 -6.36 -7.51 -6.82
N LEU A 91 -5.26 -6.91 -6.31
CA LEU A 91 -4.71 -7.31 -5.01
C LEU A 91 -5.52 -6.72 -3.85
N GLU A 92 -5.50 -7.42 -2.73
CA GLU A 92 -6.13 -7.02 -1.48
C GLU A 92 -5.08 -6.53 -0.45
N PRO A 93 -5.35 -5.42 0.27
CA PRO A 93 -4.43 -4.95 1.31
C PRO A 93 -4.44 -5.87 2.53
N LEU A 94 -3.27 -6.07 3.12
CA LEU A 94 -3.08 -6.41 4.53
C LEU A 94 -2.94 -5.11 5.34
N GLU A 95 -3.03 -5.22 6.67
CA GLU A 95 -2.81 -4.09 7.58
C GLU A 95 -1.43 -3.47 7.34
N THR A 96 -1.40 -2.16 7.10
CA THR A 96 -0.16 -1.40 6.92
C THR A 96 0.65 -1.39 8.21
N PHE A 97 1.94 -1.65 8.11
CA PHE A 97 2.89 -1.50 9.20
C PHE A 97 3.66 -0.18 9.05
N ALA A 98 3.91 0.51 10.16
CA ALA A 98 4.69 1.73 10.16
C ALA A 98 5.57 1.90 11.41
N CYS A 99 6.81 2.32 11.18
CA CYS A 99 7.72 2.88 12.17
C CYS A 99 7.60 4.42 12.15
N TYR A 100 7.70 5.03 13.32
CA TYR A 100 7.49 6.48 13.51
C TYR A 100 8.65 7.11 14.27
N ASP A 101 8.83 8.42 14.10
CA ASP A 101 9.90 9.22 14.74
C ASP A 101 11.32 8.65 14.59
N VAL A 102 11.58 7.93 13.49
CA VAL A 102 12.79 7.08 13.35
C VAL A 102 14.11 7.84 13.30
N MET A 103 14.12 9.16 13.06
CA MET A 103 15.37 9.94 13.07
C MET A 103 15.65 10.58 14.42
N LYS A 104 14.62 10.92 15.21
CA LYS A 104 14.78 11.63 16.49
C LYS A 104 14.68 10.72 17.70
N ASN A 105 13.91 9.63 17.61
CA ASN A 105 13.67 8.69 18.68
C ASN A 105 13.60 7.26 18.12
N ALA A 106 14.68 6.81 17.50
CA ALA A 106 14.76 5.46 16.93
C ALA A 106 14.61 4.39 18.03
N GLN A 107 13.68 3.47 17.85
CA GLN A 107 13.42 2.33 18.73
C GLN A 107 13.59 1.02 17.95
N ILE A 108 14.81 0.77 17.47
CA ILE A 108 15.11 -0.24 16.45
C ILE A 108 14.67 -1.65 16.88
N GLU A 109 15.06 -2.08 18.07
CA GLU A 109 14.76 -3.42 18.59
C GLU A 109 13.24 -3.62 18.77
N GLN A 110 12.56 -2.60 19.30
CA GLN A 110 11.09 -2.63 19.48
C GLN A 110 10.36 -2.63 18.14
N ASP A 111 10.89 -1.91 17.14
CA ASP A 111 10.34 -1.91 15.79
C ASP A 111 10.48 -3.29 15.13
N PHE A 112 11.59 -4.00 15.34
CA PHE A 112 11.73 -5.39 14.91
C PHE A 112 10.73 -6.31 15.62
N GLU A 113 10.58 -6.22 16.95
CA GLU A 113 9.61 -7.02 17.70
C GLU A 113 8.16 -6.78 17.21
N ARG A 114 7.79 -5.51 17.01
CA ARG A 114 6.49 -5.13 16.45
C ARG A 114 6.30 -5.65 15.04
N PHE A 115 7.33 -5.57 14.20
CA PHE A 115 7.26 -6.04 12.83
C PHE A 115 7.12 -7.56 12.76
N ASP A 116 7.87 -8.31 13.57
CA ASP A 116 7.74 -9.77 13.67
C ASP A 116 6.35 -10.20 14.14
N ALA A 117 5.81 -9.53 15.16
CA ALA A 117 4.45 -9.77 15.61
C ALA A 117 3.41 -9.48 14.52
N HIS A 118 3.61 -8.39 13.76
CA HIS A 118 2.75 -8.00 12.64
C HIS A 118 2.79 -9.01 11.50
N LEU A 119 3.98 -9.48 11.12
CA LEU A 119 4.15 -10.51 10.09
C LEU A 119 3.50 -11.83 10.51
N LYS A 120 3.68 -12.28 11.75
CA LYS A 120 3.03 -13.50 12.28
C LYS A 120 1.51 -13.41 12.29
N LYS A 121 0.96 -12.21 12.51
CA LYS A 121 -0.49 -11.95 12.51
C LYS A 121 -1.09 -12.04 11.11
N HIS A 122 -0.38 -11.57 10.08
CA HIS A 122 -0.94 -11.33 8.74
C HIS A 122 -0.46 -12.29 7.65
N LEU A 123 0.73 -12.87 7.81
CA LEU A 123 1.27 -13.84 6.87
C LEU A 123 1.11 -15.25 7.43
N PRO A 124 0.74 -16.22 6.59
CA PRO A 124 0.72 -17.62 6.99
C PRO A 124 2.13 -18.04 7.41
N THR A 125 2.21 -18.84 8.47
CA THR A 125 3.46 -19.50 8.84
C THR A 125 3.84 -20.44 7.70
N ALA A 126 5.09 -20.38 7.23
CA ALA A 126 5.55 -21.32 6.21
C ALA A 126 5.40 -22.75 6.76
N GLU A 127 4.76 -23.61 5.98
CA GLU A 127 4.71 -25.07 6.23
C GLU A 127 6.10 -25.70 6.10
#